data_AF-A0A0X8HH29-F1
#
_entry.id   AF-A0A0X8HH29-F1
#
_cell.length_a   1.000
_cell.length_b   1.000
_cell.length_c   1.000
_cell.angle_alpha   90.00
_cell.angle_beta   90.00
_cell.angle_gamma   90.00
#
_symmetry.space_group_name_H-M   'P 1'
#
loop_
_entity.id
_entity.type
_entity.pdbx_description
1 polymer ?
#
loop_
_entity_poly.entity_id
_entity_poly.type
_entity_poly.pdbx_seq_one_letter_code
_entity_poly.pdbx_strand_id
1 'polypeptide(L)'
;MPTIDTDGLVADLMAMLAIPSPSLHAQPMVDWLAPRLEAAGLEVATTARGDLHAQRKGDAPRRAITAHLDTLGAMVVRRRDDGRLAVRPIGHWNARFAGRWGSRAAACSAGPGMTAWQCMP
;
A
#
# COMPACT_ATOMS: atom_id res chain seq x y z
N MET A 1 -2.61 18.78 26.58
CA MET A 1 -2.88 17.99 25.35
C MET A 1 -3.00 16.54 25.76
N PRO A 2 -3.87 15.74 25.11
CA PRO A 2 -3.83 14.30 25.31
C PRO A 2 -2.44 13.76 24.95
N THR A 3 -1.94 12.81 25.73
CA THR A 3 -0.66 12.15 25.50
C THR A 3 -0.78 11.26 24.27
N ILE A 4 0.19 11.32 23.36
CA ILE A 4 0.24 10.48 22.17
C ILE A 4 0.90 9.15 22.54
N ASP A 5 0.24 8.03 22.23
CA ASP A 5 0.83 6.69 22.33
C ASP A 5 1.82 6.48 21.18
N THR A 6 3.11 6.69 21.47
CA THR A 6 4.18 6.55 20.48
C THR A 6 4.49 5.09 20.16
N ASP A 7 4.30 4.19 21.11
CA ASP A 7 4.61 2.77 20.92
C ASP A 7 3.59 2.13 19.98
N GLY A 8 2.30 2.44 20.18
CA GLY A 8 1.23 2.08 19.25
C GLY A 8 1.46 2.64 17.85
N LEU A 9 1.86 3.91 17.73
CA LEU A 9 2.16 4.55 16.45
C LEU A 9 3.28 3.82 15.70
N VAL A 10 4.39 3.49 16.39
CA VAL A 10 5.52 2.78 15.78
C VAL A 10 5.10 1.36 15.38
N ALA A 11 4.33 0.66 16.22
CA ALA A 11 3.84 -0.68 15.90
C ALA A 11 2.95 -0.69 14.65
N ASP A 12 2.00 0.24 14.55
CA ASP A 12 1.14 0.35 13.36
C ASP A 12 1.94 0.76 12.12
N LEU A 13 2.89 1.69 12.23
CA LEU A 13 3.78 2.06 11.11
C LEU A 13 4.57 0.85 10.60
N MET A 14 5.15 0.07 11.51
CA MET A 14 5.92 -1.12 11.12
C MET A 14 5.04 -2.18 10.45
N ALA A 15 3.81 -2.37 10.93
CA ALA A 15 2.84 -3.26 10.31
C ALA A 15 2.42 -2.78 8.91
N MET A 16 2.17 -1.49 8.73
CA MET A 16 1.88 -0.90 7.42
C MET A 16 3.06 -1.07 6.46
N LEU A 17 4.29 -0.77 6.88
CA LEU A 17 5.49 -0.89 6.04
C LEU A 17 5.76 -2.34 5.58
N ALA A 18 5.28 -3.33 6.33
CA ALA A 18 5.40 -4.73 5.97
C ALA A 18 4.38 -5.18 4.90
N ILE A 19 3.33 -4.39 4.65
CA ILE A 19 2.28 -4.69 3.67
C ILE A 19 2.62 -4.01 2.34
N PRO A 20 2.92 -4.75 1.27
CA PRO A 20 3.14 -4.15 -0.04
C PRO A 20 1.86 -3.48 -0.56
N SER A 21 1.93 -2.19 -0.90
CA SER A 21 0.79 -1.42 -1.40
C SER A 21 1.14 -0.56 -2.63
N PRO A 22 1.73 -1.10 -3.72
CA PRO A 22 2.07 -0.25 -4.86
C PRO A 22 0.83 0.47 -5.43
N SER A 23 1.00 1.59 -6.14
CA SER A 23 -0.14 2.32 -6.71
C SER A 23 -1.09 1.41 -7.50
N LEU A 24 -2.41 1.59 -7.29
CA LEU A 24 -3.51 0.76 -7.80
C LEU A 24 -3.59 -0.66 -7.23
N HIS A 25 -2.75 -0.96 -6.24
CA HIS A 25 -2.51 -2.30 -5.71
C HIS A 25 -2.43 -2.23 -4.17
N ALA A 26 -3.34 -1.49 -3.54
CA ALA A 26 -3.31 -1.22 -2.09
C ALA A 26 -4.39 -1.99 -1.29
N GLN A 27 -5.13 -2.91 -1.92
CA GLN A 27 -6.22 -3.63 -1.25
C GLN A 27 -5.79 -4.32 0.06
N PRO A 28 -4.66 -5.03 0.14
CA PRO A 28 -4.24 -5.65 1.40
C PRO A 28 -4.01 -4.64 2.54
N MET A 29 -3.56 -3.44 2.20
CA MET A 29 -3.40 -2.35 3.18
C MET A 29 -4.75 -1.78 3.60
N VAL A 30 -5.70 -1.64 2.67
CA VAL A 30 -7.08 -1.25 2.98
C VAL A 30 -7.72 -2.26 3.95
N ASP A 31 -7.59 -3.56 3.65
CA ASP A 31 -8.13 -4.64 4.49
C ASP A 31 -7.53 -4.64 5.91
N TRP A 32 -6.26 -4.24 6.04
CA TRP A 32 -5.60 -4.11 7.33
C TRP A 32 -6.03 -2.85 8.10
N LEU A 33 -6.18 -1.72 7.40
CA LEU A 33 -6.41 -0.41 8.02
C LEU A 33 -7.90 -0.15 8.34
N ALA A 34 -8.82 -0.59 7.50
CA ALA A 34 -10.26 -0.37 7.67
C ALA A 34 -10.79 -0.79 9.06
N PRO A 35 -10.59 -2.03 9.55
CA PRO A 35 -11.11 -2.45 10.86
C PRO A 35 -10.50 -1.66 12.03
N ARG A 36 -9.28 -1.14 11.88
CA ARG A 36 -8.63 -0.29 12.91
C ARG A 36 -9.28 1.08 12.99
N LEU A 37 -9.61 1.68 11.84
CA LEU A 37 -10.33 2.95 11.78
C LEU A 37 -11.76 2.81 12.31
N GLU A 38 -12.42 1.68 12.02
CA GLU A 38 -13.74 1.35 12.60
C GLU A 38 -13.65 1.20 14.13
N ALA A 39 -12.64 0.48 14.64
CA ALA A 39 -12.40 0.35 16.07
C ALA A 39 -12.10 1.69 16.78
N ALA A 40 -11.56 2.67 16.05
CA ALA A 40 -11.41 4.05 16.52
C ALA A 40 -12.73 4.87 16.49
N GLY A 41 -13.84 4.24 16.12
CA GLY A 41 -15.17 4.83 16.08
C GLY A 41 -15.41 5.74 14.87
N LEU A 42 -14.80 5.43 13.72
CA LEU A 42 -15.05 6.11 12.45
C LEU A 42 -15.98 5.27 11.57
N GLU A 43 -16.81 5.94 10.76
CA GLU A 43 -17.55 5.29 9.67
C GLU A 43 -16.61 5.16 8.47
N VAL A 44 -16.32 3.93 8.07
CA VAL A 44 -15.34 3.62 7.02
C VAL A 44 -16.06 3.11 5.78
N ALA A 45 -15.66 3.61 4.61
CA ALA A 45 -16.14 3.16 3.32
C ALA A 45 -15.01 3.20 2.29
N THR A 46 -15.08 2.31 1.30
CA THR A 46 -14.16 2.31 0.16
C THR A 46 -14.83 2.96 -1.04
N THR A 47 -14.13 3.83 -1.76
CA THR A 47 -14.65 4.44 -2.99
C THR A 47 -14.63 3.41 -4.14
N ALA A 48 -15.35 3.69 -5.22
CA ALA A 48 -15.29 2.86 -6.43
C ALA A 48 -13.87 2.74 -7.04
N ARG A 49 -12.95 3.64 -6.67
CA ARG A 49 -11.54 3.61 -7.09
C ARG A 49 -10.63 2.85 -6.11
N GLY A 50 -11.17 2.34 -5.01
CA GLY A 50 -10.39 1.64 -3.97
C GLY A 50 -9.81 2.55 -2.90
N ASP A 51 -10.18 3.84 -2.86
CA ASP A 51 -9.68 4.75 -1.82
C ASP A 51 -10.41 4.50 -0.49
N LEU A 52 -9.68 4.53 0.62
CA LEU A 52 -10.25 4.40 1.95
C LEU A 52 -10.72 5.77 2.47
N HIS A 53 -12.01 5.88 2.78
CA HIS A 53 -12.62 7.08 3.34
C HIS A 53 -13.17 6.77 4.73
N ALA A 54 -12.65 7.46 5.75
CA ALA A 54 -13.11 7.33 7.13
C ALA A 54 -13.61 8.68 7.63
N GLN A 55 -14.79 8.70 8.24
CA GLN A 55 -15.42 9.92 8.73
C GLN A 55 -15.92 9.77 10.16
N ARG A 56 -15.76 10.83 10.95
CA ARG A 56 -16.52 11.04 12.18
C ARG A 56 -17.67 11.98 11.87
N LYS A 57 -18.91 11.58 12.15
CA LYS A 57 -20.09 12.46 12.03
C LYS A 57 -19.96 13.64 12.99
N GLY A 58 -20.38 14.81 12.55
CA GLY A 58 -20.37 16.03 13.32
C GLY A 58 -20.93 17.19 12.53
N ASP A 59 -21.16 18.30 13.22
CA ASP A 59 -21.74 19.51 12.63
C ASP A 59 -20.70 20.30 11.83
N ALA A 60 -21.17 21.23 11.00
CA ALA A 60 -20.30 22.08 10.19
C ALA A 60 -19.45 23.02 11.08
N PRO A 61 -18.22 23.37 10.67
CA PRO A 61 -17.57 23.03 9.40
C PRO A 61 -16.87 21.66 9.38
N ARG A 62 -16.93 20.97 8.25
CA ARG A 62 -16.22 19.69 8.03
C ARG A 62 -14.73 19.94 7.76
N ARG A 63 -13.87 19.06 8.29
CA ARG A 63 -12.41 19.06 8.06
C ARG A 63 -12.00 17.71 7.47
N ALA A 64 -11.04 17.73 6.57
CA ALA A 64 -10.48 16.53 5.95
C ALA A 64 -8.97 16.47 6.18
N ILE A 65 -8.48 15.28 6.50
CA ILE A 65 -7.07 14.94 6.49
C ILE A 65 -6.90 13.87 5.41
N THR A 66 -5.92 14.04 4.54
CA THR A 66 -5.63 13.10 3.46
C THR A 66 -4.19 12.62 3.56
N ALA A 67 -4.00 11.34 3.27
CA ALA A 67 -2.69 10.70 3.19
C ALA A 67 -2.75 9.65 2.08
N HIS A 68 -1.62 9.42 1.41
CA HIS A 68 -1.50 8.39 0.38
C HIS A 68 -1.20 7.04 1.03
N LEU A 69 -1.98 6.03 0.64
CA LEU A 69 -1.80 4.65 1.08
C LEU A 69 -0.83 3.88 0.20
N ASP A 70 -0.68 4.34 -1.04
CA ASP A 70 0.09 3.67 -2.06
C ASP A 70 1.58 3.98 -1.98
N THR A 71 2.37 3.03 -2.47
CA THR A 71 3.83 3.08 -2.49
C THR A 71 4.37 2.98 -3.91
N LEU A 72 5.64 3.37 -4.08
CA LEU A 72 6.38 3.15 -5.31
C LEU A 72 6.60 1.65 -5.54
N GLY A 73 6.71 1.25 -6.80
CA GLY A 73 6.94 -0.15 -7.13
C GLY A 73 7.38 -0.38 -8.56
N ALA A 74 7.20 -1.62 -9.02
CA ALA A 74 7.48 -2.02 -10.38
C ALA A 74 6.48 -3.09 -10.85
N MET A 75 6.12 -3.05 -12.13
CA MET A 75 5.25 -4.03 -12.77
C MET A 75 6.06 -4.85 -13.77
N VAL A 76 5.95 -6.17 -13.69
CA VAL A 76 6.53 -7.07 -14.70
C VAL A 76 5.74 -6.91 -16.00
N VAL A 77 6.43 -6.62 -17.10
CA VAL A 77 5.81 -6.45 -18.43
C VAL A 77 6.13 -7.57 -19.40
N ARG A 78 7.25 -8.27 -19.20
CA ARG A 78 7.57 -9.49 -19.94
C ARG A 78 8.59 -10.33 -19.20
N ARG A 79 8.49 -11.64 -19.42
CA ARG A 79 9.59 -12.57 -19.17
C ARG A 79 10.48 -12.59 -20.41
N ARG A 80 11.78 -12.40 -20.22
CA ARG A 80 12.78 -12.46 -21.30
C ARG A 80 13.23 -13.92 -21.51
N ASP A 81 13.79 -14.20 -22.67
CA ASP A 81 14.29 -15.54 -23.04
C ASP A 81 15.45 -15.98 -22.14
N ASP A 82 16.22 -15.01 -21.62
CA ASP A 82 17.30 -15.22 -20.65
C ASP A 82 16.82 -15.49 -19.21
N GLY A 83 15.51 -15.64 -19.01
CA GLY A 83 14.88 -15.90 -17.71
C GLY A 83 14.72 -14.67 -16.82
N ARG A 84 15.20 -13.48 -17.23
CA ARG A 84 15.03 -12.24 -16.46
C ARG A 84 13.66 -11.61 -16.69
N LEU A 85 13.21 -10.81 -15.72
CA LEU A 85 11.99 -10.02 -15.84
C LEU A 85 12.32 -8.63 -16.39
N ALA A 86 11.58 -8.18 -17.38
CA ALA A 86 11.52 -6.77 -17.73
C ALA A 86 10.41 -6.11 -16.92
N VAL A 87 10.70 -4.94 -16.35
CA VAL A 87 9.76 -4.21 -15.49
C VAL A 87 9.54 -2.78 -15.99
N ARG A 88 8.37 -2.23 -15.68
CA ARG A 88 8.08 -0.79 -15.76
C ARG A 88 7.92 -0.21 -14.35
N PRO A 89 8.34 1.03 -14.11
CA PRO A 89 8.13 1.66 -12.81
C PRO A 89 6.65 1.92 -12.55
N ILE A 90 6.22 1.67 -11.31
CA ILE A 90 4.96 2.18 -10.74
C ILE A 90 5.35 3.42 -9.92
N GLY A 91 4.83 4.58 -10.32
CA GLY A 91 5.32 5.88 -9.85
C GLY A 91 6.67 6.26 -10.48
N HIS A 92 7.35 7.24 -9.88
CA HIS A 92 8.67 7.71 -10.35
C HIS A 92 9.77 7.33 -9.36
N TRP A 93 10.82 6.67 -9.84
CA TRP A 93 12.04 6.40 -9.08
C TRP A 93 13.27 6.33 -9.99
N ASN A 94 14.44 6.70 -9.45
CA ASN A 94 15.71 6.65 -10.18
C ASN A 94 16.24 5.22 -10.22
N ALA A 95 16.55 4.71 -11.42
CA ALA A 95 17.09 3.37 -11.63
C ALA A 95 18.34 3.04 -10.79
N ARG A 96 19.13 4.04 -10.39
CA ARG A 96 20.30 3.87 -9.53
C ARG A 96 19.96 3.36 -8.14
N PHE A 97 18.78 3.68 -7.62
CA PHE A 97 18.31 3.20 -6.31
C PHE A 97 17.91 1.72 -6.32
N ALA A 98 17.73 1.12 -7.51
CA ALA A 98 17.54 -0.32 -7.67
C ALA A 98 18.84 -1.06 -8.04
N GLY A 99 19.97 -0.35 -8.13
CA GLY A 99 21.23 -0.85 -8.66
C GLY A 99 22.16 -1.52 -7.65
N ARG A 100 23.29 -2.02 -8.20
CA ARG A 100 24.52 -2.69 -7.68
C ARG A 100 24.61 -3.30 -6.27
N TRP A 101 23.94 -2.77 -5.26
CA TRP A 101 23.84 -3.35 -3.91
C TRP A 101 22.47 -3.98 -3.62
N GLY A 102 21.52 -3.86 -4.56
CA GLY A 102 20.35 -4.71 -4.69
C GLY A 102 19.18 -4.32 -3.79
N SER A 103 18.20 -3.63 -4.36
CA SER A 103 16.85 -3.61 -3.78
C SER A 103 16.25 -5.00 -3.94
N ARG A 104 15.86 -5.64 -2.83
CA ARG A 104 15.08 -6.87 -2.87
C ARG A 104 13.65 -6.51 -3.25
N ALA A 105 13.12 -7.20 -4.25
CA ALA A 105 11.74 -7.07 -4.67
C ALA A 105 11.07 -8.44 -4.58
N ALA A 106 9.86 -8.46 -4.05
CA ALA A 106 8.96 -9.59 -4.15
C ALA A 106 8.03 -9.37 -5.35
N ALA A 107 7.75 -10.43 -6.10
CA ALA A 107 6.82 -10.38 -7.22
C ALA A 107 5.61 -11.26 -6.88
N CYS A 108 4.42 -10.66 -6.88
CA CYS A 108 3.16 -11.40 -6.72
C CYS A 108 2.64 -11.86 -8.09
N SER A 109 2.06 -13.06 -8.20
CA SER A 109 1.39 -13.55 -9.43
C SER A 109 0.00 -14.14 -9.14
N ALA A 110 -0.98 -13.92 -10.02
CA ALA A 110 -2.39 -14.39 -9.88
C ALA A 110 -2.61 -15.81 -10.42
N GLY A 111 -1.54 -16.60 -10.56
CA GLY A 111 -1.58 -17.91 -11.21
C GLY A 111 -1.08 -17.90 -12.65
N PRO A 112 -1.26 -19.02 -13.38
CA PRO A 112 -0.61 -19.24 -14.67
C PRO A 112 -1.31 -18.46 -15.78
N GLY A 113 -0.73 -17.33 -16.19
CA GLY A 113 -1.16 -16.61 -17.40
C GLY A 113 -1.60 -15.16 -17.19
N MET A 114 -1.76 -14.70 -15.94
CA MET A 114 -1.96 -13.27 -15.63
C MET A 114 -1.10 -12.86 -14.43
N THR A 115 -0.23 -11.89 -14.67
CA THR A 115 0.69 -11.28 -13.70
C THR A 115 -0.05 -10.35 -12.74
N ALA A 116 -0.46 -10.83 -11.56
CA ALA A 116 -0.33 -10.18 -10.24
C ALA A 116 -1.17 -10.88 -9.13
N TRP A 117 -0.61 -11.03 -7.91
CA TRP A 117 -1.26 -11.38 -6.61
C TRP A 117 -1.29 -12.85 -6.16
N GLN A 118 -0.41 -13.30 -5.25
CA GLN A 118 -0.34 -12.90 -3.83
C GLN A 118 1.08 -13.17 -3.26
N CYS A 119 1.76 -12.17 -2.69
CA CYS A 119 2.91 -12.42 -1.82
C CYS A 119 2.40 -12.49 -0.39
N MET A 120 2.21 -13.71 0.11
CA MET A 120 2.37 -13.96 1.54
C MET A 120 3.85 -14.28 1.80
N PRO A 121 4.36 -14.00 3.03
CA PRO A 121 5.76 -14.20 3.38
C PRO A 121 6.28 -15.61 3.12
#